data_AF-A0AAD4N983-F1
#
_entry.id   AF-A0AAD4N983-F1
#
_cell.length_a   1.000
_cell.length_b   1.000
_cell.length_c   1.000
_cell.angle_alpha   90.00
_cell.angle_beta   90.00
_cell.angle_gamma   90.00
#
_symmetry.space_group_name_H-M   'P 1'
#
loop_
_entity.id
_entity.type
_entity.pdbx_description
1 polymer ?
#
loop_
_entity_poly.entity_id
_entity_poly.type
_entity_poly.pdbx_seq_one_letter_code
_entity_poly.pdbx_strand_id
1 'polypeptide(L)'
;MSNMIGASRVLNRLAQDKLFGLLLQPATVEFGPSGNPVISVVISWLCVVLVFMVGTMNRIAKMTSIFFLLSYMGVNVACLALELTSAPNFRPNFKYFSWHSCALGAISTITMMLVIDASMSAVAIVILMLLIMILHYQAPIGSWGSISQALIYDQVRKYLLLLDSSKDHVK
;
A
#
# COMPACT_ATOMS: atom_id res chain seq x y z
N MET A 1 -0.92 -21.18 11.32
CA MET A 1 0.20 -20.55 12.06
C MET A 1 0.98 -19.54 11.23
N SER A 2 1.33 -19.85 9.97
CA SER A 2 2.07 -18.94 9.07
C SER A 2 1.45 -17.53 8.95
N ASN A 3 0.14 -17.44 8.70
CA ASN A 3 -0.54 -16.14 8.55
C ASN A 3 -0.54 -15.29 9.82
N MET A 4 -0.58 -15.90 11.01
CA MET A 4 -0.56 -15.17 12.29
C MET A 4 0.81 -14.55 12.56
N ILE A 5 1.89 -15.29 12.28
CA ILE A 5 3.27 -14.80 12.41
C ILE A 5 3.57 -13.78 11.30
N GLY A 6 3.06 -13.99 10.09
CA GLY A 6 3.21 -13.05 8.98
C GLY A 6 2.54 -11.69 9.29
N ALA A 7 1.28 -11.72 9.73
CA ALA A 7 0.51 -10.51 10.05
C ALA A 7 1.16 -9.70 11.18
N SER A 8 1.63 -10.35 12.24
CA SER A 8 2.28 -9.66 13.37
C SER A 8 3.58 -8.97 12.98
N ARG A 9 4.36 -9.57 12.07
CA ARG A 9 5.60 -8.95 11.55
C ARG A 9 5.31 -7.78 10.63
N VAL A 10 4.30 -7.88 9.75
CA VAL A 10 3.85 -6.75 8.93
C VAL A 10 3.38 -5.60 9.83
N LEU A 11 2.59 -5.90 10.86
CA LEU A 11 2.12 -4.90 11.83
C LEU A 11 3.26 -4.23 12.60
N ASN A 12 4.24 -5.01 13.06
CA ASN A 12 5.42 -4.48 13.75
C ASN A 12 6.22 -3.51 12.87
N ARG A 13 6.48 -3.88 11.60
CA ARG A 13 7.20 -3.00 10.67
C ARG A 13 6.41 -1.74 10.34
N LEU A 14 5.10 -1.87 10.13
CA LEU A 14 4.23 -0.71 9.93
C LEU A 14 4.21 0.23 11.15
N ALA A 15 4.28 -0.32 12.37
CA ALA A 15 4.36 0.47 13.60
C ALA A 15 5.71 1.19 13.75
N GLN A 16 6.81 0.58 13.29
CA GLN A 16 8.14 1.19 13.27
C GLN A 16 8.23 2.41 12.34
N ASP A 17 7.43 2.43 11.27
CA ASP A 17 7.34 3.56 10.34
C ASP A 17 6.64 4.79 10.96
N LYS A 18 6.09 4.67 12.18
CA LYS A 18 5.41 5.74 12.95
C LYS A 18 4.26 6.43 12.21
N LEU A 19 3.74 5.81 11.15
CA LEU A 19 2.69 6.36 10.28
C LEU A 19 1.39 6.67 11.01
N PHE A 20 1.06 5.86 12.03
CA PHE A 20 -0.16 5.99 12.84
C PHE A 20 0.12 6.50 14.26
N GLY A 21 1.31 7.08 14.50
CA GLY A 21 1.71 7.67 15.77
C GLY A 21 1.53 6.75 16.99
N LEU A 22 0.90 7.30 18.04
CA LEU A 22 0.66 6.63 19.33
C LEU A 22 -0.23 5.38 19.25
N LEU A 23 -1.08 5.24 18.23
CA LEU A 23 -2.06 4.15 18.15
C LEU A 23 -1.37 2.77 17.98
N LEU A 24 -0.28 2.73 17.22
CA LEU A 24 0.50 1.53 16.96
C LEU A 24 1.83 1.48 17.71
N GLN A 25 2.16 2.51 18.50
CA GLN A 25 3.38 2.56 19.31
C GLN A 25 3.65 1.31 20.18
N PRO A 26 2.65 0.67 20.84
CA PRO A 26 2.93 -0.56 21.59
C PRO A 26 3.33 -1.74 20.68
N ALA A 27 2.93 -1.74 19.41
CA ALA A 27 3.30 -2.78 18.44
C ALA A 27 4.75 -2.66 17.93
N THR A 28 5.49 -1.62 18.32
CA THR A 28 6.91 -1.43 17.98
C THR A 28 7.86 -2.21 18.89
N VAL A 29 7.37 -2.72 20.03
CA VAL A 29 8.23 -3.36 21.04
C VAL A 29 8.63 -4.77 20.59
N GLU A 30 9.94 -4.97 20.46
CA GLU A 30 10.55 -6.26 20.17
C GLU A 30 11.25 -6.81 21.43
N PHE A 31 11.16 -8.12 21.66
CA PHE A 31 11.74 -8.78 22.83
C PHE A 31 12.84 -9.77 22.43
N GLY A 32 13.90 -9.78 23.24
CA GLY A 32 15.01 -10.72 23.16
C GLY A 32 16.00 -10.45 22.01
N PRO A 33 17.12 -11.19 21.97
CA PRO A 33 18.18 -10.99 20.97
C PRO A 33 17.72 -11.31 19.53
N SER A 34 16.62 -12.04 19.36
CA SER A 34 16.05 -12.38 18.06
C SER A 34 15.03 -11.35 17.53
N GLY A 35 14.71 -10.29 18.29
CA GLY A 35 13.79 -9.23 17.85
C GLY A 35 12.35 -9.72 17.66
N ASN A 36 11.82 -10.54 18.58
CA ASN A 36 10.47 -11.10 18.42
C ASN A 36 9.38 -10.09 18.81
N PRO A 37 8.43 -9.73 17.92
CA PRO A 37 7.40 -8.72 18.20
C PRO A 37 6.20 -9.35 18.92
N VAL A 38 6.37 -9.67 20.21
CA VAL A 38 5.36 -10.36 21.02
C VAL A 38 4.05 -9.57 21.10
N ILE A 39 4.12 -8.24 21.26
CA ILE A 39 2.91 -7.39 21.36
C ILE A 39 2.13 -7.43 20.04
N SER A 40 2.80 -7.38 18.89
CA SER A 40 2.15 -7.45 17.58
C SER A 40 1.49 -8.82 17.33
N VAL A 41 2.03 -9.90 17.91
CA VAL A 41 1.39 -11.22 17.90
C VAL A 41 0.11 -11.21 18.73
N VAL A 42 0.14 -10.63 19.92
CA VAL A 42 -1.05 -10.52 20.79
C VAL A 42 -2.14 -9.66 20.13
N ILE A 43 -1.79 -8.53 19.52
CA ILE A 43 -2.74 -7.69 18.77
C ILE A 43 -3.35 -8.47 17.61
N SER A 44 -2.53 -9.16 16.81
CA SER A 44 -3.01 -9.97 15.69
C SER A 44 -3.95 -11.08 16.15
N TRP A 45 -3.63 -11.74 17.27
CA TRP A 45 -4.47 -12.76 17.88
C TRP A 45 -5.82 -12.18 18.33
N LEU A 46 -5.81 -11.03 19.00
CA LEU A 46 -7.03 -10.36 19.46
C LEU A 46 -7.94 -9.96 18.29
N CYS A 47 -7.37 -9.41 17.20
CA CYS A 47 -8.12 -9.12 15.98
C CYS A 47 -8.79 -10.36 15.39
N VAL A 48 -8.08 -11.50 15.35
CA VAL A 48 -8.62 -12.77 14.86
C VAL A 48 -9.79 -13.25 15.73
N VAL A 49 -9.64 -13.19 17.06
CA VAL A 49 -10.71 -13.56 18.00
C VAL A 49 -11.95 -12.69 17.78
N LEU A 50 -11.80 -11.37 17.63
CA LEU A 50 -12.91 -10.46 17.34
C LEU A 50 -13.65 -10.81 16.05
N VAL A 51 -12.92 -11.15 14.98
CA VAL A 51 -13.54 -11.58 13.71
C VAL A 51 -14.30 -12.91 13.88
N PHE A 52 -13.78 -13.84 14.69
CA PHE A 52 -14.49 -15.09 14.98
C PHE A 52 -15.80 -14.88 15.76
N MET A 53 -15.90 -13.84 16.58
CA MET A 53 -17.12 -13.52 17.34
C MET A 53 -18.31 -13.09 16.45
N VAL A 54 -18.09 -12.78 15.17
CA VAL A 54 -19.17 -12.49 14.19
C VAL A 54 -20.03 -13.73 13.89
N GLY A 55 -19.58 -14.94 14.28
CA GLY A 55 -20.41 -16.14 14.46
C GLY A 55 -20.85 -16.87 13.19
N THR A 56 -20.65 -16.30 12.00
CA THR A 56 -21.07 -16.91 10.72
C THR A 56 -19.88 -17.09 9.77
N MET A 57 -19.52 -18.35 9.49
CA MET A 57 -18.39 -18.70 8.62
C MET A 57 -18.49 -18.06 7.23
N ASN A 58 -19.70 -18.01 6.66
CA ASN A 58 -19.91 -17.44 5.32
C ASN A 58 -19.61 -15.93 5.27
N ARG A 59 -19.95 -15.17 6.34
CA ARG A 59 -19.61 -13.74 6.39
C ARG A 59 -18.12 -13.53 6.55
N ILE A 60 -17.46 -14.33 7.38
CA ILE A 60 -16.00 -14.25 7.59
C ILE A 60 -15.27 -14.56 6.28
N ALA A 61 -15.71 -15.56 5.52
CA ALA A 61 -15.14 -15.90 4.23
C ALA A 61 -15.25 -14.74 3.23
N LYS A 62 -16.46 -14.17 3.06
CA LYS A 62 -16.68 -13.01 2.20
C LYS A 62 -15.82 -11.80 2.61
N MET A 63 -15.81 -11.48 3.91
CA MET A 63 -15.03 -10.37 4.47
C MET A 63 -13.54 -10.54 4.15
N THR A 64 -12.99 -11.72 4.41
CA THR A 64 -11.57 -12.02 4.15
C THR A 64 -11.25 -11.92 2.65
N SER A 65 -12.10 -12.46 1.78
CA SER A 65 -11.93 -12.35 0.32
C SER A 65 -11.94 -10.90 -0.17
N ILE A 66 -12.85 -10.07 0.34
CA ILE A 66 -12.93 -8.65 -0.01
C ILE A 66 -11.65 -7.91 0.45
N PHE A 67 -11.11 -8.18 1.64
CA PHE A 67 -9.85 -7.56 2.08
C PHE A 67 -8.65 -7.96 1.22
N PHE A 68 -8.55 -9.22 0.79
CA PHE A 68 -7.50 -9.63 -0.14
C PHE A 68 -7.63 -8.94 -1.51
N LEU A 69 -8.85 -8.88 -2.05
CA LEU A 69 -9.11 -8.17 -3.31
C LEU A 69 -8.82 -6.67 -3.19
N LEU A 70 -9.14 -6.05 -2.06
CA LEU A 70 -8.83 -4.64 -1.78
C LEU A 70 -7.31 -4.38 -1.78
N SER A 71 -6.52 -5.29 -1.19
CA SER A 71 -5.06 -5.21 -1.22
C SER A 71 -4.52 -5.33 -2.66
N TYR A 72 -5.02 -6.30 -3.43
CA TYR A 72 -4.64 -6.46 -4.84
C TYR A 72 -5.06 -5.26 -5.70
N MET A 73 -6.24 -4.69 -5.46
CA MET A 73 -6.67 -3.45 -6.10
C MET A 73 -5.71 -2.31 -5.77
N GLY A 74 -5.36 -2.13 -4.49
CA GLY A 74 -4.44 -1.10 -4.04
C GLY A 74 -3.06 -1.18 -4.72
N VAL A 75 -2.49 -2.40 -4.81
CA VAL A 75 -1.21 -2.61 -5.50
C VAL A 75 -1.32 -2.31 -7.00
N ASN A 76 -2.37 -2.78 -7.67
CA ASN A 76 -2.57 -2.52 -9.10
C ASN A 76 -2.76 -1.02 -9.40
N VAL A 77 -3.56 -0.33 -8.59
CA VAL A 77 -3.78 1.12 -8.72
C VAL A 77 -2.50 1.90 -8.44
N ALA A 78 -1.72 1.52 -7.42
CA ALA A 78 -0.45 2.17 -7.12
C ALA A 78 0.56 2.01 -8.27
N CYS A 79 0.73 0.79 -8.81
CA CYS A 79 1.58 0.56 -9.98
C CYS A 79 1.09 1.34 -11.21
N LEU A 80 -0.22 1.37 -11.46
CA LEU A 80 -0.81 2.12 -12.57
C LEU A 80 -0.55 3.62 -12.42
N ALA A 81 -0.73 4.19 -11.23
CA ALA A 81 -0.50 5.60 -10.97
C ALA A 81 0.98 5.98 -11.15
N LEU A 82 1.90 5.15 -10.66
CA LEU A 82 3.34 5.39 -10.81
C LEU A 82 3.80 5.34 -12.27
N GLU A 83 3.27 4.39 -13.04
CA GLU A 83 3.54 4.25 -14.47
C GLU A 83 2.99 5.44 -15.27
N LEU A 84 1.72 5.80 -15.05
CA LEU A 84 1.07 6.94 -15.75
C LEU A 84 1.73 8.27 -15.40
N THR A 85 2.21 8.43 -14.16
CA THR A 85 2.91 9.64 -13.70
C THR A 85 4.38 9.64 -14.14
N SER A 86 4.87 8.55 -14.76
CA SER A 86 6.28 8.39 -15.15
C SER A 86 7.24 8.69 -14.00
N ALA A 87 6.92 8.20 -12.79
CA ALA A 87 7.72 8.47 -11.60
C ALA A 87 9.16 7.96 -11.81
N PRO A 88 10.20 8.79 -11.65
CA PRO A 88 11.57 8.44 -12.05
C PRO A 88 12.18 7.29 -11.25
N ASN A 89 11.69 7.05 -10.02
CA ASN A 89 12.12 5.93 -9.19
C ASN A 89 11.40 4.61 -9.52
N PHE A 90 10.35 4.65 -10.34
CA PHE A 90 9.57 3.47 -10.72
C PHE A 90 10.03 2.97 -12.09
N ARG A 91 10.93 1.96 -12.10
CA ARG A 91 11.50 1.37 -13.31
C ARG A 91 11.35 -0.17 -13.31
N PRO A 92 10.15 -0.69 -13.60
CA PRO A 92 9.89 -2.12 -13.59
C PRO A 92 10.70 -2.83 -14.69
N ASN A 93 11.51 -3.82 -14.31
CA ASN A 93 12.33 -4.61 -15.25
C ASN A 93 11.63 -5.88 -15.75
N PHE A 94 10.42 -6.16 -15.25
CA PHE A 94 9.70 -7.38 -15.59
C PHE A 94 9.12 -7.29 -17.01
N LYS A 95 9.42 -8.28 -17.86
CA LYS A 95 9.09 -8.27 -19.30
C LYS A 95 7.60 -8.09 -19.61
N TYR A 96 6.72 -8.64 -18.78
CA TYR A 96 5.26 -8.58 -19.01
C TYR A 96 4.56 -7.50 -18.19
N PHE A 97 5.32 -6.63 -17.52
CA PHE A 97 4.75 -5.47 -16.87
C PHE A 97 4.30 -4.46 -17.92
N SER A 98 3.05 -4.00 -17.82
CA SER A 98 2.50 -2.92 -18.64
C SER A 98 1.38 -2.21 -17.89
N TRP A 99 1.14 -0.93 -18.18
CA TRP A 99 0.00 -0.20 -17.61
C TRP A 99 -1.33 -0.92 -17.87
N HIS A 100 -1.48 -1.57 -19.02
CA HIS A 100 -2.65 -2.38 -19.38
C HIS A 100 -2.86 -3.54 -18.40
N SER A 101 -1.80 -4.26 -18.04
CA SER A 101 -1.89 -5.37 -17.07
C SER A 101 -2.33 -4.89 -15.68
N CYS A 102 -1.83 -3.75 -15.22
CA CYS A 102 -2.25 -3.13 -13.97
C CYS A 102 -3.71 -2.64 -14.02
N ALA A 103 -4.12 -2.01 -15.12
CA ALA A 103 -5.49 -1.55 -15.31
C ALA A 103 -6.48 -2.73 -15.31
N LEU A 104 -6.17 -3.81 -16.02
CA LEU A 104 -6.98 -5.04 -16.02
C LEU A 104 -7.03 -5.67 -14.61
N GLY A 105 -5.91 -5.69 -13.89
CA GLY A 105 -5.86 -6.14 -12.49
C GLY A 105 -6.76 -5.29 -11.56
N ALA A 106 -6.71 -3.97 -11.69
CA ALA A 106 -7.57 -3.07 -10.91
C ALA A 106 -9.06 -3.24 -11.24
N ILE A 107 -9.42 -3.29 -12.52
CA ILE A 107 -10.82 -3.46 -12.95
C ILE A 107 -11.37 -4.83 -12.52
N SER A 108 -10.60 -5.90 -12.69
CA SER A 108 -11.02 -7.26 -12.32
C SER A 108 -11.20 -7.40 -10.81
N THR A 109 -10.33 -6.81 -10.00
CA THR A 109 -10.45 -6.84 -8.54
C THR A 109 -11.66 -6.05 -8.05
N ILE A 110 -11.91 -4.85 -8.60
CA ILE A 110 -13.13 -4.06 -8.30
C ILE A 110 -14.38 -4.84 -8.69
N THR A 111 -14.40 -5.42 -9.90
CA THR A 111 -15.54 -6.21 -10.38
C THR A 111 -15.82 -7.39 -9.46
N MET A 112 -14.80 -8.15 -9.05
CA MET A 112 -15.02 -9.29 -8.15
C MET A 112 -15.46 -8.88 -6.75
N MET A 113 -14.99 -7.75 -6.23
CA MET A 113 -15.50 -7.22 -4.96
C MET A 113 -17.01 -6.97 -5.01
N LEU A 114 -17.47 -6.30 -6.08
CA LEU A 114 -18.90 -6.03 -6.28
C LEU A 114 -19.73 -7.31 -6.47
N VAL A 115 -19.18 -8.33 -7.14
CA VAL A 115 -19.83 -9.64 -7.32
C VAL A 115 -19.97 -10.39 -5.99
N ILE A 116 -18.97 -10.34 -5.10
CA ILE A 116 -19.02 -11.05 -3.81
C ILE A 116 -20.04 -10.42 -2.89
N ASP A 117 -19.92 -9.11 -2.66
CA ASP A 117 -20.84 -8.34 -1.84
C ASP A 117 -20.60 -6.83 -2.05
N ALA A 118 -21.53 -6.15 -2.73
CA ALA A 118 -21.42 -4.72 -2.99
C ALA A 118 -21.43 -3.86 -1.71
N SER A 119 -22.20 -4.27 -0.69
CA SER A 119 -22.35 -3.49 0.54
C SER A 119 -21.07 -3.51 1.38
N MET A 120 -20.52 -4.69 1.62
CA MET A 120 -19.25 -4.87 2.34
C MET A 120 -18.07 -4.26 1.57
N SER A 121 -18.11 -4.32 0.23
CA SER A 121 -17.08 -3.72 -0.62
C SER A 121 -17.07 -2.20 -0.54
N ALA A 122 -18.25 -1.56 -0.56
CA ALA A 122 -18.34 -0.12 -0.37
C ALA A 122 -17.76 0.32 0.98
N VAL A 123 -18.10 -0.39 2.07
CA VAL A 123 -17.53 -0.13 3.39
C VAL A 123 -16.00 -0.30 3.39
N ALA A 124 -15.48 -1.36 2.78
CA ALA A 124 -14.04 -1.60 2.69
C ALA A 124 -13.29 -0.50 1.92
N ILE A 125 -13.87 -0.01 0.82
CA ILE A 125 -13.31 1.11 0.05
C ILE A 125 -13.33 2.40 0.87
N VAL A 126 -14.42 2.69 1.60
CA VAL A 126 -14.48 3.86 2.49
C VAL A 126 -13.41 3.78 3.58
N ILE A 127 -13.23 2.62 4.20
CA ILE A 127 -12.16 2.41 5.20
C ILE A 127 -10.77 2.63 4.58
N LEU A 128 -10.53 2.15 3.36
CA LEU A 128 -9.27 2.38 2.66
C LEU A 128 -9.03 3.88 2.38
N MET A 129 -10.06 4.59 1.91
CA MET A 129 -9.97 6.03 1.65
C MET A 129 -9.69 6.82 2.94
N LEU A 130 -10.35 6.46 4.05
CA LEU A 130 -10.08 7.04 5.36
C LEU A 130 -8.64 6.76 5.81
N LEU A 131 -8.13 5.54 5.60
CA LEU A 131 -6.75 5.18 5.93
C LEU A 131 -5.75 6.02 5.13
N ILE A 132 -5.96 6.14 3.81
CA ILE A 132 -5.13 6.97 2.93
C ILE A 132 -5.18 8.44 3.36
N MET A 133 -6.36 8.94 3.73
CA MET A 133 -6.53 10.31 4.21
C MET A 133 -5.77 10.55 5.53
N ILE A 134 -5.91 9.66 6.51
CA ILE A 134 -5.16 9.71 7.77
C ILE A 134 -3.65 9.72 7.49
N LEU A 135 -3.19 8.83 6.62
CA LEU A 135 -1.77 8.75 6.25
C LEU A 135 -1.32 10.03 5.56
N HIS A 136 -2.13 10.63 4.68
CA HIS A 136 -1.80 11.89 4.02
C HIS A 136 -1.59 13.04 5.02
N TYR A 137 -2.36 13.09 6.11
CA TYR A 137 -2.23 14.13 7.13
C TYR A 137 -1.18 13.84 8.20
N GLN A 138 -0.99 12.57 8.57
CA GLN A 138 -0.09 12.17 9.66
C GLN A 138 1.30 11.78 9.20
N ALA A 139 1.50 11.47 7.91
CA ALA A 139 2.78 11.04 7.41
C ALA A 139 3.85 12.09 7.74
N PRO A 140 4.85 11.75 8.58
CA PRO A 140 5.98 12.64 8.81
C PRO A 140 6.67 12.89 7.46
N ILE A 141 7.41 14.00 7.36
CA ILE A 141 8.26 14.31 6.21
C ILE A 141 9.36 13.24 6.14
N GLY A 142 9.04 12.11 5.52
CA GLY A 142 9.90 10.94 5.46
C GLY A 142 10.94 11.08 4.36
N SER A 143 12.09 10.40 4.52
CA SER A 143 13.16 10.34 3.52
C SER A 143 12.79 9.57 2.25
N TRP A 144 11.57 9.04 2.16
CA TRP A 144 11.11 8.12 1.11
C TRP A 144 10.80 8.78 -0.24
N GLY A 145 11.08 10.09 -0.37
CA GLY A 145 10.94 10.85 -1.61
C GLY A 145 9.48 11.21 -1.92
N SER A 146 9.21 12.49 -2.16
CA SER A 146 7.89 12.92 -2.60
C SER A 146 7.72 12.69 -4.11
N ILE A 147 6.56 12.18 -4.54
CA ILE A 147 6.18 12.08 -5.96
C ILE A 147 6.35 13.46 -6.64
N SER A 148 6.02 14.54 -5.94
CA SER A 148 6.19 15.91 -6.42
C SER A 148 7.66 16.28 -6.64
N GLN A 149 8.56 15.89 -5.74
CA GLN A 149 10.00 16.13 -5.91
C GLN A 149 10.57 15.31 -7.07
N ALA A 150 10.09 14.08 -7.23
CA ALA A 150 10.49 13.19 -8.30
C ALA A 150 10.10 13.77 -9.69
N LEU A 151 8.89 14.31 -9.81
CA LEU A 151 8.42 14.99 -11.03
C LEU A 151 9.24 16.24 -11.37
N ILE A 152 9.55 17.08 -10.37
CA ILE A 152 10.39 18.28 -10.58
C ILE A 152 11.79 17.88 -11.07
N TYR A 153 12.39 16.85 -10.46
CA TYR A 153 13.71 16.36 -10.88
C TYR A 153 13.71 15.86 -12.33
N ASP A 154 12.69 15.11 -12.74
CA ASP A 154 12.58 14.62 -14.13
C ASP A 154 12.40 15.77 -15.13
N GLN A 155 11.54 16.76 -14.80
CA GLN A 155 11.37 17.95 -15.62
C GLN A 155 12.67 18.73 -15.77
N VAL A 156 13.37 19.02 -14.67
CA VAL A 156 14.65 19.75 -14.69
C VAL A 156 15.68 18.99 -15.52
N ARG A 157 15.79 17.68 -15.35
CA ARG A 157 16.70 16.84 -16.14
C ARG A 157 16.37 16.90 -17.64
N LYS A 158 15.10 16.81 -18.02
CA LYS A 158 14.67 16.94 -19.43
C LYS A 158 15.06 18.30 -20.02
N TYR A 159 14.82 19.39 -19.28
CA TYR A 159 15.21 20.74 -19.73
C TYR A 159 16.73 20.88 -19.89
N LEU A 160 17.52 20.36 -18.96
CA LEU A 160 18.99 20.38 -19.03
C LEU A 160 19.53 19.61 -20.26
N LEU A 161 18.93 18.46 -20.59
CA LEU A 161 19.33 17.67 -21.76
C LEU A 161 18.98 18.38 -23.08
N LEU A 162 17.83 19.07 -23.14
CA LEU A 162 17.44 19.89 -24.30
C LEU A 162 18.38 21.08 -24.51
N LEU A 163 18.85 21.69 -23.42
CA LEU A 163 19.84 22.78 -23.46
C LEU A 163 21.22 22.29 -23.95
N ASP A 164 21.66 21.09 -23.53
CA ASP A 164 22.96 20.54 -23.95
C ASP A 164 22.98 20.20 -25.45
N SER A 165 21.87 19.71 -26.00
CA SER A 165 21.68 19.47 -27.44
C SER A 165 21.77 20.73 -28.31
N SER A 166 21.60 21.94 -27.74
CA SER A 166 21.61 23.20 -28.50
C SER A 166 23.00 23.85 -28.59
N LYS A 167 24.05 23.27 -27.97
CA LYS A 167 25.40 23.84 -27.98
C LYS A 167 26.05 23.94 -29.35
N ASP A 168 25.64 23.12 -30.32
CA ASP A 168 26.24 23.14 -31.66
C ASP A 168 25.84 24.36 -32.51
N HIS A 169 24.80 25.12 -32.16
CA HIS A 169 24.31 26.24 -32.99
C HIS A 169 23.70 27.41 -32.19
N VAL A 170 24.37 27.90 -31.15
CA VAL A 170 24.01 29.19 -30.55
C VAL A 170 24.64 30.31 -31.38
N LYS A 171 23.80 31.15 -32.02
CA LYS A 171 24.21 32.47 -32.53
C LYS A 171 24.25 33.49 -31.40
#